data_AF-A0A2V5HQW7-F1
#
_entry.id   AF-A0A2V5HQW7-F1
#
_cell.length_a   1.000
_cell.length_b   1.000
_cell.length_c   1.000
_cell.angle_alpha   90.00
_cell.angle_beta   90.00
_cell.angle_gamma   90.00
#
_symmetry.space_group_name_H-M   'P 1'
#
loop_
_entity.id
_entity.type
_entity.pdbx_description
1 polymer ?
#
loop_
_entity_poly.entity_id
_entity_poly.type
_entity_poly.pdbx_seq_one_letter_code
_entity_poly.pdbx_strand_id
1 'polypeptide(L)'
;MDGTSDGWSTAFLENHDQARCVSRWGDPDQHWAESAKMLAMLVASLSGTLFLYQGQEIGMFNAPPAWDVAEYKDVDSVNYYRYVRETAGDDDDDDDDDDDDDDDDDDDDDDDNPGALRRTRAALDYLARDHARLSMQWNALPHAGFTDPRATPWMRVHDNYPTVNVKRQASEDGSVLNFWRALVRVRKQHQEVFARGVFRDTDPQNEAVFVFEKMGRSEKVVVALSFIGEVQPVALEGQFHGKARKTLVESYEEERLDALQPCEGRIYMMEV
;
A
#
# COMPACT_ATOMS: atom_id res chain seq x y z
N MET A 1 -20.80 -2.88 8.12
CA MET A 1 -22.19 -3.20 7.76
C MET A 1 -22.61 -4.40 8.57
N ASP A 2 -23.56 -4.22 9.47
CA ASP A 2 -24.16 -5.24 10.36
C ASP A 2 -25.13 -6.19 9.62
N GLY A 3 -25.24 -6.06 8.30
CA GLY A 3 -26.11 -6.87 7.45
C GLY A 3 -27.57 -6.40 7.44
N THR A 4 -27.88 -5.26 8.06
CA THR A 4 -29.27 -4.76 8.16
C THR A 4 -29.62 -3.67 7.14
N SER A 5 -28.62 -3.03 6.52
CA SER A 5 -28.82 -2.03 5.46
C SER A 5 -28.86 -2.64 4.06
N ASP A 6 -29.61 -2.03 3.14
CA ASP A 6 -29.62 -2.34 1.70
C ASP A 6 -28.50 -1.66 0.90
N GLY A 7 -27.59 -0.96 1.59
CA GLY A 7 -26.41 -0.31 1.00
C GLY A 7 -25.38 -1.30 0.46
N TRP A 8 -24.62 -0.86 -0.55
CA TRP A 8 -23.52 -1.62 -1.16
C TRP A 8 -22.24 -0.80 -1.17
N SER A 9 -21.16 -1.34 -0.61
CA SER A 9 -19.87 -0.66 -0.51
C SER A 9 -18.97 -0.90 -1.74
N THR A 10 -17.94 -0.08 -1.86
CA THR A 10 -16.79 -0.32 -2.72
C THR A 10 -15.57 -0.59 -1.85
N ALA A 11 -14.68 -1.48 -2.28
CA ALA A 11 -13.42 -1.78 -1.62
C ALA A 11 -12.27 -1.48 -2.57
N PHE A 12 -11.41 -0.53 -2.21
CA PHE A 12 -10.25 -0.11 -3.01
C PHE A 12 -9.16 0.47 -2.10
N LEU A 13 -7.92 0.43 -2.57
CA LEU A 13 -6.77 1.08 -1.94
C LEU A 13 -6.13 2.12 -2.86
N GLU A 14 -6.18 1.88 -4.18
CA GLU A 14 -5.55 2.73 -5.18
C GLU A 14 -6.55 3.21 -6.23
N ASN A 15 -6.23 4.36 -6.81
CA ASN A 15 -6.78 4.88 -8.05
C ASN A 15 -5.75 5.89 -8.62
N HIS A 16 -6.09 6.57 -9.71
CA HIS A 16 -5.22 7.55 -10.37
C HIS A 16 -4.91 8.83 -9.56
N ASP A 17 -5.51 8.98 -8.38
CA ASP A 17 -5.40 10.14 -7.48
C ASP A 17 -4.83 9.79 -6.10
N GLN A 18 -4.42 8.54 -5.87
CA GLN A 18 -3.82 8.10 -4.62
C GLN A 18 -2.40 7.60 -4.87
N ALA A 19 -1.50 7.84 -3.93
CA ALA A 19 -0.19 7.19 -3.90
C ALA A 19 -0.33 5.66 -3.84
N ARG A 20 0.76 4.94 -4.15
CA ARG A 20 0.76 3.47 -4.19
C ARG A 20 0.60 2.89 -2.79
N CYS A 21 -0.25 1.88 -2.64
CA CYS A 21 -0.64 1.35 -1.32
C CYS A 21 0.54 0.73 -0.58
N VAL A 22 1.49 0.12 -1.32
CA VAL A 22 2.70 -0.49 -0.73
C VAL A 22 3.59 0.56 -0.06
N SER A 23 3.78 1.73 -0.68
CA SER A 23 4.54 2.84 -0.07
C SER A 23 3.80 3.51 1.08
N ARG A 24 2.47 3.49 1.05
CA ARG A 24 1.66 4.21 2.04
C ARG A 24 1.42 3.41 3.32
N TRP A 25 1.17 2.12 3.20
CA TRP A 25 0.71 1.26 4.29
C TRP A 25 1.49 -0.05 4.42
N GLY A 26 2.57 -0.20 3.65
CA GLY A 26 3.46 -1.35 3.71
C GLY A 26 4.91 -0.90 3.83
N ASP A 27 5.80 -1.82 3.55
CA ASP A 27 7.24 -1.61 3.52
C ASP A 27 7.76 -1.95 2.12
N PRO A 28 7.98 -0.94 1.25
CA PRO A 28 8.47 -1.15 -0.12
C PRO A 28 9.95 -1.54 -0.18
N ASP A 29 10.70 -1.45 0.92
CA ASP A 29 12.15 -1.62 0.92
C ASP A 29 12.56 -3.02 1.38
N GLN A 30 12.08 -3.47 2.55
CA GLN A 30 12.50 -4.75 3.15
C GLN A 30 11.47 -5.87 2.93
N HIS A 31 10.17 -5.53 2.94
CA HIS A 31 9.07 -6.49 2.90
C HIS A 31 8.09 -6.21 1.76
N TRP A 32 8.62 -5.83 0.60
CA TRP A 32 7.82 -5.36 -0.55
C TRP A 32 6.75 -6.37 -0.99
N ALA A 33 7.12 -7.63 -1.21
CA ALA A 33 6.21 -8.64 -1.73
C ALA A 33 5.18 -9.04 -0.67
N GLU A 34 5.62 -9.18 0.57
CA GLU A 34 4.82 -9.53 1.74
C GLU A 34 3.78 -8.45 2.01
N SER A 35 4.21 -7.18 2.06
CA SER A 35 3.34 -6.01 2.19
C SER A 35 2.29 -5.95 1.08
N ALA A 36 2.69 -6.14 -0.17
CA ALA A 36 1.77 -6.11 -1.31
C ALA A 36 0.71 -7.22 -1.21
N LYS A 37 1.11 -8.43 -0.78
CA LYS A 37 0.20 -9.57 -0.57
C LYS A 37 -0.73 -9.35 0.63
N MET A 38 -0.22 -8.80 1.72
CA MET A 38 -1.00 -8.43 2.91
C MET A 38 -2.08 -7.39 2.58
N LEU A 39 -1.70 -6.31 1.88
CA LEU A 39 -2.64 -5.28 1.43
C LEU A 39 -3.67 -5.83 0.42
N ALA A 40 -3.26 -6.78 -0.43
CA ALA A 40 -4.17 -7.50 -1.30
C ALA A 40 -5.21 -8.30 -0.49
N MET A 41 -4.77 -9.05 0.52
CA MET A 41 -5.65 -9.80 1.42
C MET A 41 -6.61 -8.89 2.18
N LEU A 42 -6.14 -7.74 2.67
CA LEU A 42 -6.99 -6.72 3.29
C LEU A 42 -8.15 -6.35 2.39
N VAL A 43 -7.86 -5.73 1.24
CA VAL A 43 -8.89 -5.13 0.39
C VAL A 43 -9.78 -6.18 -0.27
N ALA A 44 -9.21 -7.34 -0.63
CA ALA A 44 -9.97 -8.45 -1.19
C ALA A 44 -10.83 -9.17 -0.14
N SER A 45 -10.68 -8.89 1.15
CA SER A 45 -11.50 -9.43 2.25
C SER A 45 -12.63 -8.50 2.68
N LEU A 46 -12.66 -7.27 2.20
CA LEU A 46 -13.73 -6.31 2.50
C LEU A 46 -15.00 -6.57 1.66
N SER A 47 -16.15 -6.23 2.23
CA SER A 47 -17.45 -6.33 1.52
C SER A 47 -17.55 -5.31 0.40
N GLY A 48 -18.32 -5.66 -0.62
CA GLY A 48 -18.66 -4.76 -1.71
C GLY A 48 -17.94 -5.06 -3.02
N THR A 49 -18.03 -4.11 -3.95
CA THR A 49 -17.34 -4.19 -5.24
C THR A 49 -15.86 -3.90 -5.05
N LEU A 50 -15.01 -4.89 -5.34
CA LEU A 50 -13.56 -4.75 -5.30
C LEU A 50 -13.06 -4.02 -6.55
N PHE A 51 -12.24 -2.99 -6.36
CA PHE A 51 -11.50 -2.32 -7.42
C PHE A 51 -10.00 -2.61 -7.25
N LEU A 52 -9.34 -2.88 -8.38
CA LEU A 52 -7.91 -3.09 -8.49
C LEU A 52 -7.39 -2.10 -9.54
N TYR A 53 -6.39 -1.30 -9.18
CA TYR A 53 -5.84 -0.28 -10.06
C TYR A 53 -4.58 -0.78 -10.78
N GLN A 54 -4.31 -0.26 -11.99
CA GLN A 54 -3.19 -0.71 -12.81
C GLN A 54 -1.84 -0.56 -12.08
N GLY A 55 -1.08 -1.64 -12.00
CA GLY A 55 0.20 -1.68 -11.28
C GLY A 55 0.09 -2.19 -9.85
N GLN A 56 -1.09 -2.08 -9.21
CA GLN A 56 -1.32 -2.61 -7.87
C GLN A 56 -1.15 -4.14 -7.85
N GLU A 57 -1.54 -4.82 -8.94
CA GLU A 57 -1.46 -6.27 -9.07
C GLU A 57 -0.02 -6.80 -9.16
N ILE A 58 0.93 -5.95 -9.57
CA ILE A 58 2.35 -6.28 -9.59
C ILE A 58 3.10 -5.63 -8.43
N GLY A 59 2.42 -4.94 -7.51
CA GLY A 59 3.05 -4.25 -6.38
C GLY A 59 3.88 -3.03 -6.78
N MET A 60 3.45 -2.22 -7.76
CA MET A 60 4.09 -0.93 -8.02
C MET A 60 4.07 -0.06 -6.75
N PHE A 61 5.15 0.68 -6.51
CA PHE A 61 5.32 1.57 -5.36
C PHE A 61 5.71 2.99 -5.82
N ASN A 62 5.72 3.95 -4.89
CA ASN A 62 5.96 5.36 -5.21
C ASN A 62 7.32 5.57 -5.90
N ALA A 63 7.40 6.66 -6.67
CA ALA A 63 8.68 7.13 -7.19
C ALA A 63 9.64 7.40 -6.02
N PRO A 64 10.95 7.09 -6.16
CA PRO A 64 11.89 7.28 -5.08
C PRO A 64 12.13 8.77 -4.79
N PRO A 65 12.40 9.17 -3.53
CA PRO A 65 12.62 10.56 -3.16
C PRO A 65 13.76 11.25 -3.93
N ALA A 66 14.72 10.47 -4.45
CA ALA A 66 15.83 10.95 -5.26
C ALA A 66 15.44 11.49 -6.64
N TRP A 67 14.19 11.31 -7.09
CA TRP A 67 13.73 11.90 -8.36
C TRP A 67 13.62 13.42 -8.27
N ASP A 68 14.01 14.12 -9.34
CA ASP A 68 13.85 15.57 -9.38
C ASP A 68 12.36 15.97 -9.36
N VAL A 69 12.04 17.12 -8.76
CA VAL A 69 10.64 17.61 -8.71
C VAL A 69 10.06 17.84 -10.11
N ALA A 70 10.91 18.13 -11.10
CA ALA A 70 10.53 18.28 -12.50
C ALA A 70 9.99 16.99 -13.15
N GLU A 71 10.18 15.83 -12.52
CA GLU A 71 9.59 14.56 -12.96
C GLU A 71 8.08 14.49 -12.65
N TYR A 72 7.60 15.22 -11.64
CA TYR A 72 6.18 15.33 -11.34
C TYR A 72 5.50 16.20 -12.40
N LYS A 73 4.42 15.68 -12.99
CA LYS A 73 3.68 16.32 -14.08
C LYS A 73 2.28 16.76 -13.66
N ASP A 74 1.77 16.27 -12.55
CA ASP A 74 0.45 16.67 -12.07
C ASP A 74 0.40 18.17 -11.78
N VAL A 75 -0.69 18.79 -12.22
CA VAL A 75 -0.89 20.23 -12.09
C VAL A 75 -1.00 20.65 -10.63
N ASP A 76 -1.59 19.82 -9.77
CA ASP A 76 -1.72 20.17 -8.35
C ASP A 76 -0.34 20.11 -7.67
N SER A 77 0.45 19.07 -7.94
CA SER A 77 1.81 18.96 -7.41
C SER A 77 2.72 20.10 -7.88
N VAL A 78 2.70 20.43 -9.17
CA VAL A 78 3.51 21.52 -9.74
C VAL A 78 3.07 22.88 -9.18
N ASN A 79 1.76 23.15 -9.12
CA ASN A 79 1.25 24.42 -8.62
C ASN A 79 1.48 24.57 -7.12
N TYR A 80 1.31 23.51 -6.33
CA TYR A 80 1.55 23.55 -4.88
C TYR A 80 3.03 23.77 -4.57
N TYR A 81 3.92 23.04 -5.24
CA TYR A 81 5.36 23.24 -5.08
C TYR A 81 5.78 24.66 -5.47
N ARG A 82 5.27 25.18 -6.60
CA ARG A 82 5.51 26.56 -7.02
C ARG A 82 4.97 27.57 -6.00
N TYR A 83 3.74 27.38 -5.52
CA TYR A 83 3.12 28.24 -4.52
C TYR A 83 4.00 28.33 -3.28
N VAL A 84 4.39 27.19 -2.69
CA VAL A 84 5.25 27.19 -1.50
C VAL A 84 6.57 27.86 -1.79
N ARG A 85 7.22 27.58 -2.92
CA ARG A 85 8.48 28.25 -3.30
C ARG A 85 8.34 29.78 -3.45
N GLU A 86 7.19 30.25 -3.94
CA GLU A 86 6.94 31.69 -4.12
C GLU A 86 6.50 32.38 -2.82
N THR A 87 5.95 31.64 -1.85
CA THR A 87 5.42 32.19 -0.59
C THR A 87 6.26 31.87 0.63
N ALA A 88 7.29 31.02 0.52
CA ALA A 88 8.12 30.59 1.64
C ALA A 88 9.22 31.62 2.00
N GLY A 89 8.83 32.90 2.11
CA GLY A 89 9.61 33.97 2.74
C GLY A 89 8.73 34.73 3.74
N ASP A 90 9.29 34.98 4.93
CA ASP A 90 8.80 35.77 6.10
C ASP A 90 7.99 35.12 7.24
N ASP A 91 7.89 33.78 7.36
CA ASP A 91 7.38 33.15 8.61
C ASP A 91 8.42 32.20 9.21
N ASP A 92 9.41 32.81 9.89
CA ASP A 92 10.08 32.22 11.06
C ASP A 92 9.17 32.44 12.27
N ASP A 93 8.40 31.42 12.63
CA ASP A 93 8.07 31.19 14.04
C ASP A 93 8.53 29.75 14.34
N ASP A 94 9.85 29.64 14.47
CA ASP A 94 10.51 28.62 15.28
C ASP A 94 10.01 28.78 16.73
N ASP A 95 8.92 28.11 17.07
CA ASP A 95 8.59 27.73 18.46
C ASP A 95 9.31 26.41 18.80
N ASP A 96 10.59 26.30 18.47
CA ASP A 96 11.50 25.33 19.11
C ASP A 96 12.24 26.09 20.21
N ASP A 97 11.64 26.09 21.41
CA ASP A 97 12.32 26.30 22.68
C ASP A 97 13.56 25.38 22.72
N ASP A 98 14.76 25.90 22.49
CA ASP A 98 15.98 25.43 23.16
C ASP A 98 17.07 26.51 23.06
N ASP A 99 17.39 27.08 24.22
CA ASP A 99 18.56 27.92 24.49
C ASP A 99 19.85 27.25 23.97
N ASP A 100 20.67 27.97 23.20
CA ASP A 100 22.09 28.21 23.52
C ASP A 100 22.77 29.10 22.47
N ASP A 101 23.44 30.14 22.98
CA ASP A 101 24.28 31.12 22.30
C ASP A 101 25.43 30.48 21.49
N ASP A 102 25.72 31.00 20.28
CA ASP A 102 26.99 31.69 19.98
C ASP A 102 27.08 32.10 18.49
N ASP A 103 27.57 33.33 18.31
CA ASP A 103 27.82 34.05 17.06
C ASP A 103 28.73 33.29 16.06
N ASP A 104 28.43 33.40 14.76
CA ASP A 104 29.41 33.81 13.74
C ASP A 104 28.71 34.16 12.41
N ASP A 105 29.00 35.39 11.95
CA ASP A 105 28.62 35.98 10.66
C ASP A 105 29.14 35.13 9.48
N ASP A 106 28.25 34.83 8.52
CA ASP A 106 28.60 34.78 7.10
C ASP A 106 27.36 35.16 6.26
N ASP A 107 27.45 36.33 5.61
CA ASP A 107 26.58 36.77 4.53
C ASP A 107 26.59 35.75 3.37
N ASP A 108 25.47 35.08 3.11
CA ASP A 108 25.17 34.50 1.79
C ASP A 108 23.67 34.68 1.46
N ASP A 109 23.42 35.50 0.43
CA ASP A 109 22.13 35.72 -0.24
C ASP A 109 21.56 34.42 -0.86
N ASP A 110 20.80 33.61 -0.11
CA ASP A 110 19.86 32.61 -0.67
C ASP A 110 18.63 32.44 0.24
N ASP A 111 17.67 33.35 0.04
CA ASP A 111 16.36 33.49 0.70
C ASP A 111 15.35 32.40 0.28
N ASP A 112 15.65 31.14 0.56
CA ASP A 112 14.72 30.00 0.43
C ASP A 112 14.51 29.38 1.82
N ASN A 113 13.35 29.56 2.48
CA ASN A 113 13.04 28.86 3.73
C ASN A 113 13.13 27.33 3.50
N PRO A 114 14.20 26.65 3.98
CA PRO A 114 14.47 25.28 3.61
C PRO A 114 13.51 24.31 4.30
N GLY A 115 12.81 24.75 5.36
CA GLY A 115 11.81 23.97 6.09
C GLY A 115 10.55 23.73 5.28
N ALA A 116 9.94 24.80 4.76
CA ALA A 116 8.68 24.72 4.03
C ALA A 116 8.80 23.92 2.73
N LEU A 117 9.87 24.16 1.96
CA LEU A 117 10.14 23.42 0.73
C LEU A 117 10.48 21.95 0.99
N ARG A 118 11.23 21.65 2.05
CA ARG A 118 11.53 20.26 2.46
C ARG A 118 10.27 19.51 2.88
N ARG A 119 9.40 20.12 3.70
CA ARG A 119 8.10 19.52 4.09
C ARG A 119 7.21 19.29 2.88
N THR A 120 7.16 20.26 1.97
CA THR A 120 6.42 20.14 0.71
C THR A 120 6.94 18.99 -0.13
N ARG A 121 8.27 18.86 -0.25
CA ARG A 121 8.90 17.77 -0.97
C ARG A 121 8.57 16.41 -0.35
N ALA A 122 8.70 16.29 0.97
CA ALA A 122 8.34 15.06 1.69
C ALA A 122 6.86 14.69 1.49
N ALA A 123 5.96 15.68 1.49
CA ALA A 123 4.54 15.46 1.22
C ALA A 123 4.30 14.96 -0.21
N LEU A 124 5.00 15.52 -1.21
CA LEU A 124 4.91 15.05 -2.60
C LEU A 124 5.43 13.62 -2.74
N ASP A 125 6.59 13.31 -2.17
CA ASP A 125 7.19 11.96 -2.23
C ASP A 125 6.32 10.88 -1.57
N TYR A 126 5.45 11.29 -0.64
CA TYR A 126 4.54 10.38 0.04
C TYR A 126 3.14 10.31 -0.61
N LEU A 127 2.58 11.45 -1.06
CA LEU A 127 1.15 11.58 -1.38
C LEU A 127 0.82 11.92 -2.83
N ALA A 128 1.81 12.27 -3.67
CA ALA A 128 1.51 12.82 -4.99
C ALA A 128 0.74 11.83 -5.89
N ARG A 129 -0.18 12.38 -6.68
CA ARG A 129 -1.01 11.63 -7.64
C ARG A 129 -0.17 10.99 -8.74
N ASP A 130 0.97 11.60 -9.08
CA ASP A 130 1.94 11.11 -10.06
C ASP A 130 2.41 9.67 -9.82
N HIS A 131 2.50 9.24 -8.56
CA HIS A 131 2.91 7.88 -8.22
C HIS A 131 1.98 6.80 -8.82
N ALA A 132 0.68 7.09 -8.92
CA ALA A 132 -0.29 6.22 -9.56
C ALA A 132 -0.31 6.34 -11.10
N ARG A 133 0.38 7.32 -11.67
CA ARG A 133 0.32 7.65 -13.10
C ARG A 133 1.57 7.28 -13.86
N LEU A 134 2.62 6.83 -13.16
CA LEU A 134 3.79 6.23 -13.77
C LEU A 134 3.36 5.14 -14.76
N SER A 135 4.04 5.13 -15.90
CA SER A 135 3.76 4.23 -17.01
C SER A 135 3.80 2.76 -16.56
N MET A 136 2.82 1.96 -17.00
CA MET A 136 2.69 0.56 -16.60
C MET A 136 3.91 -0.28 -16.97
N GLN A 137 4.34 -1.15 -16.05
CA GLN A 137 5.58 -1.94 -16.17
C GLN A 137 5.31 -3.32 -16.76
N TRP A 138 5.27 -3.42 -18.10
CA TRP A 138 4.96 -4.68 -18.78
C TRP A 138 6.11 -5.67 -18.79
N ASN A 139 7.35 -5.21 -18.98
CA ASN A 139 8.54 -6.06 -19.06
C ASN A 139 9.83 -5.27 -18.77
N ALA A 140 10.98 -5.92 -18.88
CA ALA A 140 12.31 -5.33 -18.62
C ALA A 140 12.96 -4.64 -19.84
N LEU A 141 12.24 -4.43 -20.94
CA LEU A 141 12.74 -3.68 -22.10
C LEU A 141 12.68 -2.16 -21.82
N PRO A 142 13.33 -1.31 -22.65
CA PRO A 142 13.25 0.14 -22.50
C PRO A 142 11.82 0.65 -22.30
N HIS A 143 11.69 1.66 -21.44
CA HIS A 143 10.40 2.20 -20.99
C HIS A 143 9.45 1.14 -20.41
N ALA A 144 10.00 0.11 -19.77
CA ALA A 144 9.24 -1.02 -19.23
C ALA A 144 8.34 -1.76 -20.26
N GLY A 145 8.64 -1.61 -21.55
CA GLY A 145 7.77 -2.08 -22.64
C GLY A 145 6.43 -1.34 -22.77
N PHE A 146 6.29 -0.17 -22.16
CA PHE A 146 5.09 0.67 -22.26
C PHE A 146 4.92 1.33 -23.64
N THR A 147 6.03 1.72 -24.27
CA THR A 147 6.04 2.39 -25.58
C THR A 147 7.23 1.91 -26.43
N ASP A 148 7.27 2.34 -27.70
CA ASP A 148 8.41 2.08 -28.59
C ASP A 148 9.70 2.63 -27.95
N PRO A 149 10.83 1.88 -27.97
CA PRO A 149 12.10 2.33 -27.39
C PRO A 149 12.65 3.66 -27.94
N ARG A 150 12.14 4.14 -29.08
CA ARG A 150 12.52 5.43 -29.69
C ARG A 150 11.57 6.57 -29.34
N ALA A 151 10.46 6.28 -28.67
CA ALA A 151 9.48 7.27 -28.24
C ALA A 151 9.77 7.72 -26.80
N THR A 152 9.51 8.98 -26.50
CA THR A 152 9.56 9.48 -25.12
C THR A 152 8.20 9.26 -24.47
N PRO A 153 8.09 8.46 -23.39
CA PRO A 153 6.85 8.35 -22.65
C PRO A 153 6.49 9.70 -22.02
N TRP A 154 5.19 9.99 -21.92
CA TRP A 154 4.70 11.27 -21.39
C TRP A 154 5.12 11.52 -19.93
N MET A 155 5.33 10.44 -19.18
CA MET A 155 5.95 10.42 -17.86
C MET A 155 7.07 9.38 -17.81
N ARG A 156 8.06 9.64 -16.96
CA ARG A 156 9.13 8.69 -16.64
C ARG A 156 8.57 7.36 -16.14
N VAL A 157 9.22 6.26 -16.52
CA VAL A 157 8.95 4.91 -15.96
C VAL A 157 9.70 4.74 -14.66
N HIS A 158 9.14 4.00 -13.71
CA HIS A 158 9.85 3.74 -12.46
C HIS A 158 11.12 2.92 -12.70
N ASP A 159 12.24 3.31 -12.09
CA ASP A 159 13.55 2.68 -12.28
C ASP A 159 13.59 1.18 -11.87
N ASN A 160 12.60 0.69 -11.13
CA ASN A 160 12.50 -0.71 -10.68
C ASN A 160 11.87 -1.64 -11.73
N TYR A 161 11.46 -1.13 -12.89
CA TYR A 161 10.78 -1.95 -13.92
C TYR A 161 11.53 -3.22 -14.35
N PRO A 162 12.87 -3.33 -14.31
CA PRO A 162 13.55 -4.59 -14.60
C PRO A 162 13.19 -5.72 -13.63
N THR A 163 12.87 -5.39 -12.37
CA THR A 163 12.54 -6.35 -11.31
C THR A 163 11.05 -6.45 -11.04
N VAL A 164 10.32 -5.34 -11.06
CA VAL A 164 8.87 -5.30 -10.88
C VAL A 164 8.21 -5.14 -12.25
N ASN A 165 7.77 -6.24 -12.88
CA ASN A 165 7.02 -6.16 -14.13
C ASN A 165 6.13 -7.38 -14.37
N VAL A 166 5.12 -7.19 -15.22
CA VAL A 166 4.11 -8.21 -15.54
C VAL A 166 4.75 -9.47 -16.12
N LYS A 167 5.66 -9.35 -17.09
CA LYS A 167 6.25 -10.51 -17.78
C LYS A 167 6.97 -11.44 -16.81
N ARG A 168 7.78 -10.88 -15.91
CA ARG A 168 8.51 -11.65 -14.89
C ARG A 168 7.56 -12.30 -13.90
N GLN A 169 6.69 -11.51 -13.28
CA GLN A 169 5.79 -12.02 -12.24
C GLN A 169 4.80 -13.05 -12.79
N ALA A 170 4.37 -12.93 -14.05
CA ALA A 170 3.49 -13.91 -14.66
C ALA A 170 4.10 -15.33 -14.72
N SER A 171 5.43 -15.44 -14.74
CA SER A 171 6.15 -16.72 -14.73
C SER A 171 6.59 -17.21 -13.35
N GLU A 172 6.45 -16.39 -12.30
CA GLU A 172 6.88 -16.70 -10.94
C GLU A 172 5.65 -17.03 -10.08
N ASP A 173 5.50 -18.28 -9.63
CA ASP A 173 4.32 -18.74 -8.89
C ASP A 173 4.09 -17.95 -7.59
N GLY A 174 5.16 -17.60 -6.87
CA GLY A 174 5.11 -16.84 -5.63
C GLY A 174 5.02 -15.31 -5.79
N SER A 175 4.85 -14.79 -7.01
CA SER A 175 4.79 -13.36 -7.27
C SER A 175 3.53 -12.68 -6.76
N VAL A 176 3.57 -11.35 -6.62
CA VAL A 176 2.41 -10.53 -6.24
C VAL A 176 1.27 -10.69 -7.27
N LEU A 177 1.60 -10.73 -8.56
CA LEU A 177 0.61 -10.95 -9.63
C LEU A 177 -0.11 -12.29 -9.53
N ASN A 178 0.65 -13.39 -9.35
CA ASN A 178 0.05 -14.71 -9.24
C ASN A 178 -0.69 -14.88 -7.92
N PHE A 179 -0.25 -14.22 -6.85
CA PHE A 179 -1.00 -14.11 -5.60
C PHE A 179 -2.36 -13.41 -5.80
N TRP A 180 -2.41 -12.26 -6.45
CA TRP A 180 -3.67 -11.58 -6.80
C TRP A 180 -4.60 -12.46 -7.62
N ARG A 181 -4.07 -13.18 -8.63
CA ARG A 181 -4.85 -14.12 -9.45
C ARG A 181 -5.46 -15.23 -8.60
N ALA A 182 -4.71 -15.79 -7.65
CA ALA A 182 -5.21 -16.80 -6.73
C ALA A 182 -6.28 -16.22 -5.79
N LEU A 183 -6.00 -15.07 -5.17
CA LEU A 183 -6.89 -14.40 -4.23
C LEU A 183 -8.23 -13.99 -4.86
N VAL A 184 -8.24 -13.47 -6.09
CA VAL A 184 -9.48 -13.14 -6.81
C VAL A 184 -10.31 -14.39 -7.11
N ARG A 185 -9.68 -15.55 -7.38
CA ARG A 185 -10.41 -16.82 -7.52
C ARG A 185 -11.05 -17.23 -6.20
N VAL A 186 -10.33 -17.13 -5.08
CA VAL A 186 -10.85 -17.41 -3.73
C VAL A 186 -12.03 -16.48 -3.41
N ARG A 187 -11.88 -15.17 -3.62
CA ARG A 187 -12.96 -14.19 -3.43
C ARG A 187 -14.19 -14.52 -4.27
N LYS A 188 -14.01 -15.00 -5.50
CA LYS A 188 -15.11 -15.41 -6.39
C LYS A 188 -15.76 -16.73 -5.98
N GLN A 189 -15.01 -17.66 -5.41
CA GLN A 189 -15.53 -18.94 -4.93
C GLN A 189 -16.33 -18.75 -3.63
N HIS A 190 -15.87 -17.87 -2.74
CA HIS A 190 -16.43 -17.65 -1.41
C HIS A 190 -17.11 -16.28 -1.28
N GLN A 191 -17.88 -15.86 -2.30
CA GLN A 191 -18.49 -14.52 -2.33
C GLN A 191 -19.41 -14.22 -1.14
N GLU A 192 -19.95 -15.25 -0.50
CA GLU A 192 -20.84 -15.08 0.64
C GLU A 192 -20.14 -14.41 1.82
N VAL A 193 -18.91 -14.81 2.14
CA VAL A 193 -18.09 -14.17 3.16
C VAL A 193 -17.32 -12.96 2.62
N PHE A 194 -16.70 -13.07 1.45
CA PHE A 194 -15.80 -12.02 0.97
C PHE A 194 -16.53 -10.78 0.44
N ALA A 195 -17.53 -10.96 -0.43
CA ALA A 195 -18.22 -9.83 -1.05
C ALA A 195 -19.41 -9.33 -0.23
N ARG A 196 -20.06 -10.23 0.51
CA ARG A 196 -21.34 -9.94 1.21
C ARG A 196 -21.27 -10.09 2.73
N GLY A 197 -20.22 -10.71 3.27
CA GLY A 197 -20.19 -11.11 4.66
C GLY A 197 -20.18 -9.93 5.63
N VAL A 198 -20.81 -10.12 6.79
CA VAL A 198 -20.75 -9.15 7.88
C VAL A 198 -19.32 -9.09 8.40
N PHE A 199 -18.77 -7.88 8.54
CA PHE A 199 -17.43 -7.63 9.06
C PHE A 199 -17.49 -7.45 10.59
N ARG A 200 -16.57 -8.07 11.31
CA ARG A 200 -16.36 -7.86 12.75
C ARG A 200 -14.88 -7.79 13.06
N ASP A 201 -14.43 -6.63 13.52
CA ASP A 201 -13.10 -6.48 14.13
C ASP A 201 -13.05 -7.23 15.46
N THR A 202 -11.93 -7.90 15.72
CA THR A 202 -11.73 -8.71 16.93
C THR A 202 -10.75 -8.08 17.92
N ASP A 203 -9.94 -7.10 17.51
CA ASP A 203 -8.97 -6.42 18.35
C ASP A 203 -8.72 -4.97 17.85
N PRO A 204 -9.71 -4.07 17.99
CA PRO A 204 -9.67 -2.73 17.39
C PRO A 204 -8.62 -1.78 18.03
N GLN A 205 -7.98 -2.17 19.13
CA GLN A 205 -6.96 -1.38 19.80
C GLN A 205 -5.54 -1.74 19.34
N ASN A 206 -5.39 -2.78 18.53
CA ASN A 206 -4.10 -3.27 18.08
C ASN A 206 -3.62 -2.48 16.86
N GLU A 207 -2.54 -1.72 17.05
CA GLU A 207 -1.98 -0.87 16.01
C GLU A 207 -1.03 -1.63 15.06
N ALA A 208 -0.61 -2.85 15.43
CA ALA A 208 0.35 -3.65 14.68
C ALA A 208 -0.30 -4.76 13.84
N VAL A 209 -1.32 -5.42 14.41
CA VAL A 209 -1.99 -6.57 13.82
C VAL A 209 -3.47 -6.29 13.69
N PHE A 210 -4.00 -6.49 12.48
CA PHE A 210 -5.42 -6.39 12.21
C PHE A 210 -6.02 -7.77 12.02
N VAL A 211 -6.85 -8.20 12.98
CA VAL A 211 -7.59 -9.46 12.92
C VAL A 211 -9.09 -9.18 12.88
N PHE A 212 -9.76 -9.68 11.86
CA PHE A 212 -11.20 -9.55 11.73
C PHE A 212 -11.85 -10.81 11.17
N GLU A 213 -13.14 -10.90 11.39
CA GLU A 213 -13.98 -11.97 10.89
C GLU A 213 -14.89 -11.47 9.78
N LYS A 214 -15.18 -12.38 8.84
CA LYS A 214 -16.26 -12.23 7.86
C LYS A 214 -17.23 -13.37 8.02
N MET A 215 -18.50 -13.03 8.23
CA MET A 215 -19.56 -14.00 8.48
C MET A 215 -20.59 -13.98 7.34
N GLY A 216 -20.72 -15.11 6.67
CA GLY A 216 -21.80 -15.42 5.75
C GLY A 216 -22.98 -16.10 6.47
N ARG A 217 -23.88 -16.70 5.69
CA ARG A 217 -24.98 -17.54 6.19
C ARG A 217 -24.49 -18.94 6.58
N SER A 218 -23.55 -19.50 5.81
CA SER A 218 -23.01 -20.84 5.99
C SER A 218 -21.48 -20.91 5.99
N GLU A 219 -20.80 -19.78 5.85
CA GLU A 219 -19.35 -19.68 5.82
C GLU A 219 -18.89 -18.63 6.84
N LYS A 220 -17.74 -18.85 7.47
CA LYS A 220 -17.09 -17.87 8.33
C LYS A 220 -15.59 -17.92 8.06
N VAL A 221 -14.97 -16.75 7.85
CA VAL A 221 -13.52 -16.65 7.73
C VAL A 221 -12.93 -15.73 8.78
N VAL A 222 -11.70 -16.04 9.20
CA VAL A 222 -10.83 -15.18 10.01
C VAL A 222 -9.73 -14.68 9.10
N VAL A 223 -9.50 -13.38 9.09
CA VAL A 223 -8.42 -12.72 8.35
C VAL A 223 -7.49 -12.10 9.39
N ALA A 224 -6.20 -12.38 9.30
CA ALA A 224 -5.17 -11.87 10.19
C ALA A 224 -4.05 -11.24 9.36
N LEU A 225 -3.69 -10.00 9.66
CA LEU A 225 -2.76 -9.19 8.88
C LEU A 225 -1.80 -8.47 9.83
N SER A 226 -0.49 -8.62 9.62
CA SER A 226 0.54 -7.80 10.27
C SER A 226 0.87 -6.60 9.39
N PHE A 227 0.84 -5.40 9.95
CA PHE A 227 1.24 -4.16 9.27
C PHE A 227 2.65 -3.71 9.62
N ILE A 228 3.37 -4.49 10.43
CA ILE A 228 4.70 -4.17 10.92
C ILE A 228 5.75 -5.10 10.28
N GLY A 229 6.93 -4.54 9.98
CA GLY A 229 8.10 -5.26 9.47
C GLY A 229 8.82 -6.15 10.51
N GLU A 230 8.13 -6.51 11.58
CA GLU A 230 8.66 -7.31 12.69
C GLU A 230 7.68 -8.42 13.05
N VAL A 231 8.19 -9.48 13.68
CA VAL A 231 7.33 -10.57 14.17
C VAL A 231 6.40 -10.04 15.26
N GLN A 232 5.10 -10.22 15.09
CA GLN A 232 4.08 -9.77 16.04
C GLN A 232 3.41 -10.96 16.74
N PRO A 233 3.34 -10.98 18.08
CA PRO A 233 2.59 -12.01 18.79
C PRO A 233 1.09 -11.86 18.53
N VAL A 234 0.38 -12.98 18.37
CA VAL A 234 -1.08 -13.02 18.17
C VAL A 234 -1.66 -14.29 18.79
N ALA A 235 -2.93 -14.26 19.21
CA ALA A 235 -3.62 -15.43 19.77
C ALA A 235 -4.70 -15.96 18.80
N LEU A 236 -4.31 -16.41 17.61
CA LEU A 236 -5.28 -16.83 16.57
C LEU A 236 -6.09 -18.06 16.96
N GLU A 237 -5.53 -18.98 17.76
CA GLU A 237 -6.26 -20.17 18.21
C GLU A 237 -7.57 -19.80 18.94
N GLY A 238 -7.56 -18.69 19.68
CA GLY A 238 -8.75 -18.17 20.37
C GLY A 238 -9.88 -17.74 19.44
N GLN A 239 -9.57 -17.34 18.20
CA GLN A 239 -10.54 -16.90 17.18
C GLN A 239 -11.37 -18.06 16.64
N PHE A 240 -10.87 -19.30 16.74
CA PHE A 240 -11.53 -20.46 16.17
C PHE A 240 -12.55 -21.12 17.12
N HIS A 241 -12.54 -20.77 18.41
CA HIS A 241 -13.45 -21.32 19.43
C HIS A 241 -13.53 -22.86 19.43
N GLY A 242 -12.42 -23.54 19.18
CA GLY A 242 -12.34 -25.01 19.12
C GLY A 242 -12.92 -25.65 17.86
N LYS A 243 -13.31 -24.85 16.86
CA LYS A 243 -13.73 -25.34 15.54
C LYS A 243 -12.51 -25.64 14.66
N ALA A 244 -12.66 -26.63 13.78
CA ALA A 244 -11.65 -26.90 12.76
C ALA A 244 -11.52 -25.72 11.78
N ARG A 245 -10.34 -25.56 11.21
CA ARG A 245 -10.01 -24.52 10.24
C ARG A 245 -9.34 -25.09 9.01
N LYS A 246 -9.44 -24.35 7.92
CA LYS A 246 -8.69 -24.58 6.68
C LYS A 246 -8.07 -23.27 6.22
N THR A 247 -6.76 -23.28 5.97
CA THR A 247 -6.06 -22.15 5.37
C THR A 247 -6.50 -21.99 3.91
N LEU A 248 -7.00 -20.80 3.57
CA LEU A 248 -7.44 -20.45 2.22
C LEU A 248 -6.37 -19.69 1.45
N VAL A 249 -5.70 -18.75 2.13
CA VAL A 249 -4.67 -17.88 1.56
C VAL A 249 -3.62 -17.60 2.62
N GLU A 250 -2.36 -17.67 2.24
CA GLU A 250 -1.20 -17.39 3.10
C GLU A 250 -0.13 -16.64 2.30
N SER A 251 0.54 -15.67 2.92
CA SER A 251 1.70 -15.00 2.30
C SER A 251 3.04 -15.63 2.70
N TYR A 252 3.05 -16.52 3.71
CA TYR A 252 4.19 -17.30 4.20
C TYR A 252 3.83 -18.79 4.25
N GLU A 253 4.80 -19.67 3.99
CA GLU A 253 4.59 -21.13 3.98
C GLU A 253 4.41 -21.73 5.38
N GLU A 254 5.12 -21.22 6.40
CA GLU A 254 5.07 -21.76 7.75
C GLU A 254 3.90 -21.20 8.54
N GLU A 255 2.93 -22.06 8.92
CA GLU A 255 1.81 -21.66 9.76
C GLU A 255 2.20 -21.47 11.23
N ARG A 256 1.93 -20.27 11.74
CA ARG A 256 2.01 -19.92 13.15
C ARG A 256 0.70 -19.29 13.61
N LEU A 257 0.23 -19.71 14.79
CA LEU A 257 -1.01 -19.22 15.39
C LEU A 257 -0.77 -18.32 16.61
N ASP A 258 0.47 -18.34 17.10
CA ASP A 258 0.99 -17.58 18.23
C ASP A 258 1.70 -16.29 17.81
N ALA A 259 2.03 -16.17 16.52
CA ALA A 259 2.69 -15.00 15.95
C ALA A 259 2.43 -14.88 14.44
N LEU A 260 2.55 -13.66 13.93
CA LEU A 260 2.65 -13.34 12.51
C LEU A 260 4.07 -12.84 12.20
N GLN A 261 4.62 -13.27 11.07
CA GLN A 261 5.87 -12.79 10.48
C GLN A 261 5.72 -11.34 9.97
N PRO A 262 6.83 -10.64 9.68
CA PRO A 262 6.81 -9.30 9.10
C PRO A 262 5.87 -9.20 7.89
N CYS A 263 4.93 -8.26 7.93
CA CYS A 263 3.95 -8.05 6.86
C CYS A 263 3.20 -9.33 6.42
N GLU A 264 3.04 -10.31 7.31
CA GLU A 264 2.31 -11.55 7.01
C GLU A 264 0.81 -11.32 6.96
N GLY A 265 0.13 -12.02 6.04
CA GLY A 265 -1.31 -12.16 6.09
C GLY A 265 -1.77 -13.60 5.90
N ARG A 266 -2.86 -13.94 6.57
CA ARG A 266 -3.50 -15.25 6.50
C ARG A 266 -5.01 -15.12 6.47
N ILE A 267 -5.64 -15.99 5.69
CA ILE A 267 -7.09 -16.13 5.63
C ILE A 267 -7.46 -17.58 5.90
N TYR A 268 -8.26 -17.79 6.94
CA TYR A 268 -8.73 -19.11 7.37
C TYR A 268 -10.23 -19.22 7.17
N MET A 269 -10.70 -20.33 6.62
CA MET A 269 -12.10 -20.74 6.67
C MET A 269 -12.35 -21.58 7.92
N MET A 270 -13.39 -21.26 8.68
CA MET A 270 -13.84 -22.05 9.81
C MET A 270 -14.89 -23.07 9.35
N GLU A 271 -14.79 -24.31 9.83
CA GLU A 271 -15.85 -25.29 9.65
C GLU A 271 -17.06 -24.89 10.52
N VAL A 272 -18.25 -24.80 9.92
CA VAL A 272 -19.47 -24.34 10.59
C VAL A 272 -20.12 -25.47 11.38
#